data_AF-A0A6I2V885-F1
#
_entry.id   AF-A0A6I2V885-F1
#
_cell.length_a   1.000
_cell.length_b   1.000
_cell.length_c   1.000
_cell.angle_alpha   90.00
_cell.angle_beta   90.00
_cell.angle_gamma   90.00
#
_symmetry.space_group_name_H-M   'P 1'
#
loop_
_entity.id
_entity.type
_entity.pdbx_description
1 polymer ?
#
loop_
_entity_poly.entity_id
_entity_poly.type
_entity_poly.pdbx_seq_one_letter_code
_entity_poly.pdbx_strand_id
1 'polypeptide(L)'
;MAVRFIRQSALFAVVVALLVAELLVLLMTPRSGLITPLPVDAAHWFTPAQLSRAASFNGLQLWLGIAALLVKAVVLTLIVLRAPARLRGPYRHPIIVSGLVGAAISITVVLALIPLSALMRQRSIDYGLTTSSWAEWGWDLARGAGIAAVIAATATIIAVALIRRMPRRWWVPASALIVLGGVLITFAGPLVID
;
A
#
# COMPACT_ATOMS: atom_id res chain seq x y z
N MET A 1 23.02 -15.10 -16.43
CA MET A 1 23.47 -15.24 -15.02
C MET A 1 23.04 -14.07 -14.13
N ALA A 2 23.31 -12.81 -14.51
CA ALA A 2 23.04 -11.62 -13.67
C ALA A 2 21.58 -11.45 -13.22
N VAL A 3 20.59 -11.72 -14.08
CA VAL A 3 19.15 -11.59 -13.73
C VAL A 3 18.73 -12.55 -12.61
N ARG A 4 19.29 -13.76 -12.59
CA ARG A 4 18.98 -14.78 -11.57
C ARG A 4 19.60 -14.41 -10.22
N PHE A 5 20.80 -13.83 -10.24
CA PHE A 5 21.49 -13.31 -9.06
C PHE A 5 20.77 -12.10 -8.45
N ILE A 6 20.32 -11.13 -9.27
CA ILE A 6 19.53 -9.97 -8.82
C ILE A 6 18.19 -10.41 -8.20
N ARG A 7 17.55 -11.44 -8.77
CA ARG A 7 16.28 -11.97 -8.24
C ARG A 7 16.46 -12.64 -6.87
N GLN A 8 17.57 -13.36 -6.68
CA GLN A 8 17.90 -14.01 -5.41
C GLN A 8 18.29 -13.00 -4.32
N SER A 9 19.06 -11.97 -4.67
CA SER A 9 19.42 -10.91 -3.72
C SER A 9 18.23 -10.03 -3.33
N ALA A 10 17.29 -9.77 -4.25
CA ALA A 10 16.03 -9.09 -3.93
C ALA A 10 15.14 -9.91 -2.98
N LEU A 11 14.99 -11.22 -3.23
CA LEU A 11 14.22 -12.10 -2.34
C LEU A 11 14.85 -12.16 -0.95
N PHE A 12 16.18 -12.30 -0.89
CA PHE A 12 16.93 -12.28 0.36
C PHE A 12 16.72 -10.97 1.12
N ALA A 13 16.80 -9.82 0.44
CA ALA A 13 16.56 -8.52 1.06
C ALA A 13 15.14 -8.39 1.63
N VAL A 14 14.12 -8.89 0.91
CA VAL A 14 12.74 -8.91 1.40
C VAL A 14 12.60 -9.79 2.65
N VAL A 15 13.17 -11.00 2.63
CA VAL A 15 13.12 -11.91 3.77
C VAL A 15 13.83 -11.29 4.99
N VAL A 16 15.02 -10.72 4.80
CA VAL A 16 15.76 -10.04 5.88
C VAL A 16 14.96 -8.86 6.42
N ALA A 17 14.34 -8.05 5.56
CA ALA A 17 13.51 -6.92 5.99
C ALA A 17 12.30 -7.38 6.82
N LEU A 18 11.65 -8.47 6.42
CA LEU A 18 10.54 -9.06 7.19
C LEU A 18 11.01 -9.57 8.56
N LEU A 19 12.15 -10.25 8.62
CA LEU A 19 12.71 -10.74 9.88
C LEU A 19 13.10 -9.59 10.82
N VAL A 20 13.70 -8.52 10.28
CA VAL A 20 14.04 -7.33 11.07
C VAL A 20 12.78 -6.63 11.57
N ALA A 21 11.76 -6.50 10.73
CA ALA A 21 10.47 -5.93 11.13
C ALA A 21 9.83 -6.74 12.26
N GLU A 22 9.77 -8.07 12.13
CA GLU A 22 9.22 -8.95 13.15
C GLU A 22 10.01 -8.87 14.46
N LEU A 23 11.34 -8.84 14.38
CA LEU A 23 12.21 -8.67 15.55
C LEU A 23 11.94 -7.33 16.24
N LEU A 24 11.79 -6.26 15.47
CA LEU A 24 11.44 -4.94 16.02
C LEU A 24 10.07 -4.95 16.68
N VAL A 25 9.06 -5.59 16.09
CA VAL A 25 7.75 -5.79 16.71
C VAL A 25 7.91 -6.54 18.04
N LEU A 26 8.62 -7.68 18.06
CA LEU A 26 8.84 -8.47 19.28
C LEU A 26 9.60 -7.72 20.37
N LEU A 27 10.46 -6.77 20.00
CA LEU A 27 11.24 -5.93 20.91
C LEU A 27 10.44 -4.72 21.42
N MET A 28 9.66 -4.10 20.53
CA MET A 28 8.86 -2.90 20.82
C MET A 28 7.50 -3.23 21.43
N THR A 29 7.02 -4.48 21.30
CA THR A 29 5.74 -4.91 21.90
C THR A 29 5.86 -4.82 23.43
N PRO A 30 5.06 -3.98 24.10
CA PRO A 30 5.10 -3.85 25.55
C PRO A 30 4.75 -5.21 26.19
N ARG A 31 5.65 -5.77 27.01
CA ARG A 31 5.42 -7.08 27.66
C ARG A 31 4.89 -6.99 29.08
N SER A 32 5.00 -5.82 29.70
CA SER A 32 4.61 -5.56 31.09
C SER A 32 3.74 -4.31 31.16
N GLY A 33 2.86 -4.22 32.16
CA GLY A 33 1.91 -3.11 32.27
C GLY A 33 0.74 -3.18 31.28
N LEU A 34 0.57 -4.32 30.60
CA LEU A 34 -0.62 -4.58 29.81
C LEU A 34 -1.80 -4.80 30.77
N ILE A 35 -2.82 -3.95 30.64
CA ILE A 35 -4.10 -4.16 31.30
C ILE A 35 -4.71 -5.42 30.68
N THR A 36 -4.94 -6.47 31.48
CA THR A 36 -5.63 -7.67 30.99
C THR A 36 -7.00 -7.25 30.46
N PRO A 37 -7.27 -7.41 29.16
CA PRO A 37 -8.56 -6.99 28.62
C PRO A 37 -9.66 -7.80 29.32
N LEU A 38 -10.62 -7.09 29.92
CA LEU A 38 -11.79 -7.73 30.47
C LEU A 38 -12.48 -8.50 29.33
N PRO A 39 -12.86 -9.78 29.51
CA PRO A 39 -13.53 -10.52 28.47
C PRO A 39 -14.88 -9.86 28.19
N VAL A 40 -14.95 -9.09 27.09
CA VAL A 40 -16.19 -8.45 26.63
C VAL A 40 -16.91 -9.45 25.75
N ASP A 41 -17.98 -10.04 26.29
CA ASP A 41 -18.91 -10.80 25.47
C ASP A 41 -19.88 -9.85 24.77
N ALA A 42 -19.77 -9.80 23.45
CA ALA A 42 -20.59 -8.95 22.59
C ALA A 42 -22.10 -9.28 22.68
N ALA A 43 -22.46 -10.50 23.08
CA ALA A 43 -23.86 -10.91 23.24
C ALA A 43 -24.59 -10.15 24.35
N HIS A 44 -23.87 -9.53 25.30
CA HIS A 44 -24.47 -8.66 26.32
C HIS A 44 -24.95 -7.32 25.76
N TRP A 45 -24.35 -6.85 24.66
CA TRP A 45 -24.59 -5.52 24.11
C TRP A 45 -25.35 -5.55 22.78
N PHE A 46 -25.25 -6.65 22.05
CA PHE A 46 -25.83 -6.79 20.72
C PHE A 46 -26.80 -7.96 20.64
N THR A 47 -27.92 -7.73 19.96
CA THR A 47 -28.88 -8.78 19.66
C THR A 47 -28.25 -9.80 18.69
N PRO A 48 -28.69 -11.08 18.72
CA PRO A 48 -28.22 -12.09 17.77
C PRO A 48 -28.37 -11.69 16.30
N ALA A 49 -29.40 -10.89 15.98
CA ALA A 49 -29.63 -10.36 14.63
C ALA A 49 -28.57 -9.32 14.21
N GLN A 50 -28.09 -8.49 15.14
CA GLN A 50 -26.99 -7.55 14.87
C GLN A 50 -25.67 -8.28 14.68
N LEU A 51 -25.40 -9.30 15.50
CA LEU A 51 -24.19 -10.12 15.38
C LEU A 51 -24.17 -10.91 14.06
N SER A 52 -25.29 -11.50 13.65
CA SER A 52 -25.39 -12.22 12.38
C SER A 52 -25.25 -11.28 11.18
N ARG A 53 -25.85 -10.07 11.24
CA ARG A 53 -25.66 -9.03 10.24
C ARG A 53 -24.18 -8.64 10.12
N ALA A 54 -23.50 -8.37 11.24
CA ALA A 54 -22.08 -8.04 11.24
C ALA A 54 -21.21 -9.18 10.66
N ALA A 55 -21.46 -10.43 11.07
CA ALA A 55 -20.74 -11.59 10.55
C ALA A 55 -20.92 -11.76 9.03
N SER A 56 -22.14 -11.56 8.53
CA SER A 56 -22.44 -11.65 7.09
C SER A 56 -21.74 -10.57 6.26
N PHE A 57 -21.57 -9.36 6.81
CA PHE A 57 -20.80 -8.29 6.17
C PHE A 57 -19.31 -8.64 6.16
N ASN A 58 -18.75 -8.92 7.34
CA ASN A 58 -17.31 -9.13 7.54
C ASN A 58 -16.77 -10.33 6.74
N GLY A 59 -17.51 -11.44 6.69
CA GLY A 59 -17.07 -12.64 6.00
C GLY A 59 -16.77 -12.38 4.53
N LEU A 60 -17.72 -11.79 3.80
CA LEU A 60 -17.51 -11.46 2.39
C LEU A 60 -16.53 -10.29 2.20
N GLN A 61 -16.57 -9.29 3.08
CA GLN A 61 -15.67 -8.14 3.02
C GLN A 61 -14.20 -8.57 3.13
N LEU A 62 -13.90 -9.55 3.99
CA LEU A 62 -12.58 -10.15 4.10
C LEU A 62 -12.14 -10.79 2.77
N TRP A 63 -13.01 -11.59 2.16
CA TRP A 63 -12.70 -12.23 0.87
C TRP A 63 -12.52 -11.23 -0.27
N LEU A 64 -13.29 -10.13 -0.29
CA LEU A 64 -13.08 -9.03 -1.24
C LEU A 64 -11.74 -8.33 -1.00
N GLY A 65 -11.34 -8.14 0.26
CA GLY A 65 -10.03 -7.61 0.63
C GLY A 65 -8.87 -8.52 0.17
N ILE A 66 -9.01 -9.83 0.37
CA ILE A 66 -8.04 -10.83 -0.12
C ILE A 66 -7.98 -10.80 -1.65
N ALA A 67 -9.12 -10.78 -2.33
CA ALA A 67 -9.19 -10.70 -3.79
C ALA A 67 -8.53 -9.41 -4.31
N ALA A 68 -8.76 -8.27 -3.66
CA ALA A 68 -8.09 -7.01 -4.00
C ALA A 68 -6.56 -7.10 -3.82
N LEU A 69 -6.09 -7.75 -2.75
CA LEU A 69 -4.66 -8.00 -2.54
C LEU A 69 -4.07 -8.87 -3.66
N LEU A 70 -4.77 -9.94 -4.04
CA LEU A 70 -4.36 -10.83 -5.12
C LEU A 70 -4.32 -10.11 -6.47
N VAL A 71 -5.34 -9.31 -6.80
CA VAL A 71 -5.36 -8.50 -8.04
C VAL A 71 -4.19 -7.54 -8.06
N LYS A 72 -3.91 -6.84 -6.95
CA LYS A 72 -2.75 -5.95 -6.85
C LYS A 72 -1.44 -6.70 -7.09
N ALA A 73 -1.25 -7.86 -6.45
CA ALA A 73 -0.06 -8.68 -6.62
C ALA A 73 0.10 -9.19 -8.07
N VAL A 74 -0.98 -9.65 -8.69
CA VAL A 74 -1.00 -10.12 -10.09
C VAL A 74 -0.66 -8.98 -11.03
N VAL A 75 -1.28 -7.80 -10.89
CA VAL A 75 -1.00 -6.63 -11.73
C VAL A 75 0.46 -6.23 -11.64
N LEU A 76 1.01 -6.08 -10.43
CA LEU A 76 2.42 -5.74 -10.24
C LEU A 76 3.35 -6.82 -10.81
N THR A 77 3.02 -8.09 -10.62
CA THR A 77 3.79 -9.21 -11.18
C THR A 77 3.78 -9.17 -12.71
N LEU A 78 2.62 -8.94 -13.33
CA LEU A 78 2.49 -8.83 -14.78
C LEU A 78 3.27 -7.63 -15.32
N ILE A 79 3.26 -6.48 -14.63
CA ILE A 79 4.06 -5.30 -15.01
C ILE A 79 5.55 -5.64 -15.01
N VAL A 80 6.03 -6.35 -13.99
CA VAL A 80 7.44 -6.74 -13.90
C VAL A 80 7.80 -7.78 -14.98
N LEU A 81 6.98 -8.81 -15.17
CA LEU A 81 7.25 -9.90 -16.11
C LEU A 81 7.10 -9.46 -17.58
N ARG A 82 6.12 -8.61 -17.86
CA ARG A 82 5.76 -8.13 -19.21
C ARG A 82 6.11 -6.66 -19.41
N ALA A 83 7.17 -6.18 -18.75
CA ALA A 83 7.64 -4.81 -18.92
C ALA A 83 7.83 -4.48 -20.42
N PRO A 84 7.10 -3.49 -20.99
CA PRO A 84 7.13 -3.19 -22.41
C PRO A 84 8.55 -3.00 -22.95
N ALA A 85 8.83 -3.48 -24.16
CA ALA A 85 10.15 -3.29 -24.78
C ALA A 85 10.53 -1.81 -24.93
N ARG A 86 9.54 -0.93 -25.11
CA ARG A 86 9.71 0.53 -25.12
C ARG A 86 10.25 1.07 -23.79
N LEU A 87 10.12 0.30 -22.70
CA LEU A 87 10.68 0.65 -21.41
C LEU A 87 12.13 0.16 -21.20
N ARG A 88 12.67 -0.59 -22.17
CA ARG A 88 13.98 -1.25 -22.11
C ARG A 88 14.94 -0.54 -23.05
N GLY A 89 15.42 0.64 -22.67
CA GLY A 89 16.39 1.39 -23.47
C GLY A 89 17.03 2.55 -22.72
N PRO A 90 18.16 3.09 -23.22
CA PRO A 90 18.74 4.30 -22.66
C PRO A 90 17.82 5.48 -22.96
N TYR A 91 17.20 6.02 -21.91
CA TYR A 91 16.41 7.23 -22.02
C TYR A 91 17.31 8.46 -21.99
N ARG A 92 16.96 9.47 -22.80
CA ARG A 92 17.58 10.81 -22.73
C ARG A 92 17.37 11.46 -21.36
N HIS A 93 16.20 11.28 -20.76
CA HIS A 93 15.82 11.83 -19.45
C HIS A 93 15.37 10.74 -18.46
N PRO A 94 16.30 9.91 -17.96
CA PRO A 94 15.98 8.71 -17.17
C PRO A 94 15.28 9.03 -15.84
N ILE A 95 15.56 10.19 -15.24
CA ILE A 95 14.93 10.63 -14.00
C ILE A 95 13.45 10.95 -14.22
N ILE A 96 13.12 11.76 -15.24
CA ILE A 96 11.73 12.12 -15.57
C ILE A 96 10.93 10.87 -15.95
N VAL A 97 11.52 10.01 -16.79
CA VAL A 97 10.86 8.75 -17.20
C VAL A 97 10.54 7.87 -16.00
N SER A 98 11.45 7.78 -15.01
CA SER A 98 11.18 7.01 -13.79
C SER A 98 9.97 7.52 -13.01
N GLY A 99 9.79 8.85 -12.96
CA GLY A 99 8.62 9.48 -12.34
C GLY A 99 7.33 9.10 -13.06
N LEU A 100 7.31 9.23 -14.38
CA LEU A 100 6.14 8.86 -15.20
C LEU A 100 5.79 7.37 -15.07
N VAL A 101 6.79 6.49 -15.06
CA VAL A 101 6.59 5.05 -14.85
C VAL A 101 6.03 4.77 -13.45
N GLY A 102 6.55 5.44 -12.41
CA GLY A 102 6.04 5.32 -11.04
C GLY A 102 4.57 5.73 -10.93
N ALA A 103 4.21 6.90 -11.48
CA ALA A 103 2.82 7.36 -11.53
C ALA A 103 1.92 6.39 -12.31
N ALA A 104 2.35 5.94 -13.48
CA ALA A 104 1.58 5.02 -14.33
C ALA A 104 1.30 3.68 -13.64
N ILE A 105 2.31 3.11 -12.95
CA ILE A 105 2.13 1.88 -12.15
C ILE A 105 1.09 2.13 -11.05
N SER A 106 1.21 3.23 -10.31
CA SER A 106 0.26 3.59 -9.24
C SER A 106 -1.18 3.68 -9.75
N ILE A 107 -1.39 4.40 -10.86
CA ILE A 107 -2.71 4.56 -11.49
C ILE A 107 -3.24 3.21 -11.97
N THR A 108 -2.40 2.40 -12.62
CA THR A 108 -2.80 1.08 -13.14
C THR A 108 -3.30 0.17 -12.03
N VAL A 109 -2.64 0.19 -10.86
CA VAL A 109 -3.10 -0.59 -9.69
C VAL A 109 -4.47 -0.10 -9.22
N VAL A 110 -4.71 1.21 -9.14
CA VAL A 110 -6.01 1.74 -8.74
C VAL A 110 -7.09 1.33 -9.74
N LEU A 111 -6.85 1.51 -11.03
CA LEU A 111 -7.79 1.14 -12.09
C LEU A 111 -8.19 -0.34 -12.03
N ALA A 112 -7.22 -1.22 -11.79
CA ALA A 112 -7.46 -2.66 -11.67
C ALA A 112 -8.34 -3.02 -10.46
N LEU A 113 -8.38 -2.18 -9.43
CA LEU A 113 -9.16 -2.41 -8.21
C LEU A 113 -10.54 -1.75 -8.22
N ILE A 114 -10.85 -0.90 -9.22
CA ILE A 114 -12.15 -0.23 -9.33
C ILE A 114 -13.32 -1.22 -9.19
N PRO A 115 -13.37 -2.36 -9.90
CA PRO A 115 -14.52 -3.27 -9.81
C PRO A 115 -14.73 -3.83 -8.40
N LEU A 116 -13.65 -4.24 -7.72
CA LEU A 116 -13.71 -4.75 -6.35
C LEU A 116 -14.12 -3.66 -5.36
N SER A 117 -13.57 -2.46 -5.50
CA SER A 117 -13.92 -1.32 -4.64
C SER A 117 -15.36 -0.86 -4.80
N ALA A 118 -15.91 -0.91 -6.02
CA ALA A 118 -17.32 -0.64 -6.28
C ALA A 118 -18.22 -1.70 -5.63
N LEU A 119 -17.86 -2.98 -5.70
CA LEU A 119 -18.60 -4.05 -5.04
C LEU A 119 -18.57 -3.92 -3.51
N MET A 120 -17.41 -3.61 -2.93
CA MET A 120 -17.26 -3.33 -1.51
C MET A 120 -18.11 -2.11 -1.10
N ARG A 121 -18.19 -1.08 -1.94
CA ARG A 121 -19.04 0.10 -1.70
C ARG A 121 -20.52 -0.25 -1.74
N GLN A 122 -20.99 -0.95 -2.77
CA GLN A 122 -22.40 -1.35 -2.88
C GLN A 122 -22.83 -2.09 -1.62
N ARG A 123 -21.98 -3.00 -1.13
CA ARG A 123 -22.21 -3.72 0.13
C ARG A 123 -22.28 -2.77 1.33
N SER A 124 -21.40 -1.77 1.42
CA SER A 124 -21.49 -0.75 2.46
C SER A 124 -22.80 0.04 2.41
N ILE A 125 -23.33 0.30 1.21
CA ILE A 125 -24.65 0.95 1.03
C ILE A 125 -25.77 0.02 1.51
N ASP A 126 -25.77 -1.24 1.06
CA ASP A 126 -26.79 -2.24 1.42
C ASP A 126 -26.87 -2.46 2.95
N TYR A 127 -25.73 -2.32 3.65
CA TYR A 127 -25.65 -2.45 5.11
C TYR A 127 -25.85 -1.13 5.84
N GLY A 128 -26.08 -0.01 5.15
CA GLY A 128 -26.31 1.31 5.73
C GLY A 128 -25.06 1.94 6.36
N LEU A 129 -23.86 1.51 5.96
CA LEU A 129 -22.58 2.02 6.46
C LEU A 129 -22.11 3.29 5.73
N THR A 130 -22.66 3.59 4.55
CA THR A 130 -22.36 4.81 3.79
C THR A 130 -23.60 5.31 3.07
N THR A 131 -23.77 6.63 3.05
CA THR A 131 -24.87 7.33 2.39
C THR A 131 -24.40 8.28 1.28
N SER A 132 -23.09 8.38 1.06
CA SER A 132 -22.53 9.29 0.06
C SER A 132 -22.90 8.88 -1.36
N SER A 133 -22.87 9.85 -2.27
CA SER A 133 -23.19 9.60 -3.68
C SER A 133 -22.07 8.80 -4.39
N TRP A 134 -22.39 8.15 -5.51
CA TRP A 134 -21.37 7.50 -6.35
C TRP A 134 -20.40 8.51 -6.98
N ALA A 135 -20.85 9.75 -7.20
CA ALA A 135 -20.00 10.82 -7.71
C ALA A 135 -18.95 11.26 -6.68
N GLU A 136 -19.35 11.44 -5.42
CA GLU A 136 -18.42 11.73 -4.31
C GLU A 136 -17.38 10.62 -4.17
N TRP A 137 -17.80 9.35 -4.20
CA TRP A 137 -16.88 8.23 -4.14
C TRP A 137 -15.90 8.19 -5.32
N GLY A 138 -16.38 8.43 -6.54
CA GLY A 138 -15.51 8.48 -7.72
C GLY A 138 -14.51 9.63 -7.64
N TRP A 139 -14.92 10.76 -7.11
CA TRP A 139 -14.07 11.93 -6.89
C TRP A 139 -13.00 11.69 -5.82
N ASP A 140 -13.37 11.05 -4.71
CA ASP A 140 -12.43 10.65 -3.66
C ASP A 140 -11.42 9.63 -4.19
N LEU A 141 -11.89 8.66 -5.00
CA LEU A 141 -11.02 7.69 -5.66
C LEU A 141 -10.04 8.38 -6.62
N ALA A 142 -10.51 9.35 -7.41
CA ALA A 142 -9.65 10.10 -8.33
C ALA A 142 -8.59 10.93 -7.60
N ARG A 143 -8.97 11.63 -6.52
CA ARG A 143 -8.04 12.39 -5.67
C ARG A 143 -7.01 11.48 -5.01
N GLY A 144 -7.47 10.37 -4.42
CA GLY A 144 -6.60 9.37 -3.81
C GLY A 144 -5.60 8.79 -4.82
N ALA A 145 -6.07 8.48 -6.04
CA ALA A 145 -5.22 8.01 -7.14
C ALA A 145 -4.18 9.06 -7.56
N GLY A 146 -4.59 10.33 -7.67
CA GLY A 146 -3.70 11.44 -8.01
C GLY A 146 -2.60 11.65 -6.97
N ILE A 147 -2.96 11.66 -5.68
CA ILE A 147 -2.01 11.77 -4.57
C ILE A 147 -1.02 10.60 -4.60
N ALA A 148 -1.52 9.36 -4.73
CA ALA A 148 -0.68 8.17 -4.80
C ALA A 148 0.28 8.22 -6.01
N ALA A 149 -0.19 8.71 -7.17
CA ALA A 149 0.62 8.87 -8.37
C ALA A 149 1.75 9.90 -8.18
N VAL A 150 1.48 11.03 -7.54
CA VAL A 150 2.49 12.06 -7.23
C VAL A 150 3.54 11.54 -6.25
N ILE A 151 3.11 10.81 -5.21
CA ILE A 151 4.02 10.18 -4.25
C ILE A 151 4.89 9.14 -4.97
N ALA A 152 4.29 8.27 -5.79
CA ALA A 152 5.01 7.25 -6.53
C ALA A 152 6.02 7.86 -7.52
N ALA A 153 5.65 8.90 -8.25
CA ALA A 153 6.53 9.60 -9.17
C ALA A 153 7.72 10.26 -8.46
N THR A 154 7.45 10.95 -7.34
CA THR A 154 8.49 11.61 -6.54
C THR A 154 9.45 10.57 -5.96
N ALA A 155 8.91 9.48 -5.41
CA ALA A 155 9.72 8.40 -4.84
C ALA A 155 10.63 7.75 -5.88
N THR A 156 10.13 7.45 -7.09
CA THR A 156 10.96 6.86 -8.15
C THR A 156 11.99 7.83 -8.71
N ILE A 157 11.65 9.11 -8.86
CA ILE A 157 12.59 10.19 -9.24
C ILE A 157 13.75 10.24 -8.25
N ILE A 158 13.45 10.32 -6.96
CA ILE A 158 14.47 10.38 -5.89
C ILE A 158 15.31 9.12 -5.90
N ALA A 159 14.69 7.94 -5.98
CA ALA A 159 15.40 6.66 -6.00
C ALA A 159 16.38 6.58 -7.18
N VAL A 160 15.93 6.87 -8.39
CA VAL A 160 16.78 6.83 -9.59
C VAL A 160 17.87 7.91 -9.56
N ALA A 161 17.57 9.11 -9.06
CA ALA A 161 18.56 10.16 -8.88
C ALA A 161 19.67 9.75 -7.89
N LEU A 162 19.29 9.15 -6.75
CA LEU A 162 20.23 8.66 -5.74
C LEU A 162 21.05 7.47 -6.27
N ILE A 163 20.44 6.50 -6.95
CA ILE A 163 21.15 5.37 -7.57
C ILE A 163 22.20 5.85 -8.56
N ARG A 164 21.87 6.85 -9.40
CA ARG A 164 22.80 7.40 -10.38
C ARG A 164 23.92 8.22 -9.74
N ARG A 165 23.63 8.98 -8.67
CA ARG A 165 24.61 9.84 -7.99
C ARG A 165 25.52 9.06 -7.04
N MET A 166 24.99 8.03 -6.37
CA MET A 166 25.69 7.26 -5.34
C MET A 166 25.48 5.74 -5.50
N PRO A 167 25.97 5.10 -6.57
CA PRO A 167 25.60 3.72 -6.93
C PRO A 167 25.81 2.67 -5.85
N ARG A 168 26.78 2.87 -4.94
CA ARG A 168 27.09 1.92 -3.85
C ARG A 168 26.43 2.27 -2.51
N ARG A 169 25.98 3.52 -2.33
CA ARG A 169 25.52 4.06 -1.04
C ARG A 169 24.13 4.69 -1.10
N TRP A 170 23.45 4.67 -2.25
CA TRP A 170 22.13 5.29 -2.46
C TRP A 170 21.07 4.87 -1.46
N TRP A 171 21.17 3.65 -0.93
CA TRP A 171 20.25 3.11 0.08
C TRP A 171 20.32 3.89 1.40
N VAL A 172 21.47 4.43 1.79
CA VAL A 172 21.62 5.21 3.04
C VAL A 172 20.76 6.48 3.02
N PRO A 173 20.93 7.43 2.06
CA PRO A 173 20.08 8.61 2.00
C PRO A 173 18.63 8.26 1.66
N ALA A 174 18.36 7.21 0.88
CA ALA A 174 17.00 6.78 0.61
C ALA A 174 16.27 6.33 1.90
N SER A 175 16.92 5.49 2.71
CA SER A 175 16.38 5.07 4.01
C SER A 175 16.20 6.26 4.95
N ALA A 176 17.18 7.17 5.02
CA ALA A 176 17.06 8.38 5.84
C ALA A 176 15.86 9.25 5.42
N LEU A 177 15.65 9.43 4.11
CA LEU A 177 14.49 10.17 3.58
C LEU A 177 13.15 9.49 3.93
N ILE A 178 13.08 8.16 3.86
CA ILE A 178 11.87 7.41 4.24
C ILE A 178 11.58 7.57 5.74
N VAL A 179 12.60 7.42 6.59
CA VAL A 179 12.44 7.56 8.05
C VAL A 179 12.03 8.99 8.40
N LEU A 180 12.73 10.00 7.86
CA LEU A 180 12.39 11.40 8.09
C LEU A 180 11.00 11.75 7.57
N GLY A 181 10.64 11.28 6.37
CA GLY A 181 9.31 11.46 5.82
C GLY A 181 8.23 10.83 6.70
N GLY A 182 8.48 9.62 7.20
CA GLY A 182 7.59 8.94 8.15
C GLY A 182 7.39 9.73 9.43
N VAL A 183 8.49 10.15 10.07
CA VAL A 183 8.46 10.99 11.29
C VAL A 183 7.69 12.28 11.03
N LEU A 184 8.00 13.01 9.94
CA LEU A 184 7.32 14.25 9.61
C LEU A 184 5.82 14.03 9.39
N ILE A 185 5.41 13.01 8.66
CA ILE A 185 3.99 12.71 8.44
C ILE A 185 3.30 12.33 9.75
N THR A 186 3.93 11.52 10.60
CA THR A 186 3.33 11.12 11.89
C THR A 186 3.14 12.29 12.85
N PHE A 187 4.10 13.21 12.94
CA PHE A 187 4.03 14.32 13.89
C PHE A 187 3.36 15.59 13.31
N ALA A 188 3.58 15.88 12.03
CA ALA A 188 3.00 17.07 11.39
C ALA A 188 1.67 16.77 10.68
N GLY A 189 1.36 15.51 10.36
CA GLY A 189 0.11 15.11 9.71
C GLY A 189 -1.12 15.65 10.45
N PRO A 190 -1.28 15.39 11.76
CA PRO A 190 -2.42 15.90 12.53
C PRO A 190 -2.50 17.43 12.64
N LEU A 191 -1.43 18.16 12.32
CA LEU A 191 -1.37 19.62 12.40
C LEU A 191 -1.60 20.31 11.05
N VAL A 192 -1.34 19.61 9.94
CA VAL A 192 -1.31 20.19 8.58
C VAL A 192 -2.42 19.62 7.70
N ILE A 193 -2.86 18.39 7.95
CA ILE A 193 -3.79 17.65 7.08
C ILE A 193 -5.19 17.57 7.69
N ASP A 194 -5.28 17.38 9.02
CA ASP A 194 -6.53 17.28 9.78
C ASP A 194 -7.06 18.66 10.21
#